data_AF-A0A7S1E2Q1-F1
#
_entry.id   AF-A0A7S1E2Q1-F1
#
_cell.length_a   1.000
_cell.length_b   1.000
_cell.length_c   1.000
_cell.angle_alpha   90.00
_cell.angle_beta   90.00
_cell.angle_gamma   90.00
#
_symmetry.space_group_name_H-M   'P 1'
#
loop_
_entity.id
_entity.type
_entity.pdbx_description
1 polymer ?
#
loop_
_entity_poly.entity_id
_entity_poly.type
_entity_poly.pdbx_seq_one_letter_code
_entity_poly.pdbx_strand_id
1 'polypeptide(L)'
;VVPKLVRRGIKEKKIPFTNSTSTSIDKVARTIRSGDTLLTPAASGAYKSFLAFYLERIDEFGLYREDIVDAANSFSKAVGLIRPPEFDPTIALRLGIADMVRLGEEK
;
A
#
# COMPACT_ATOMS: atom_id res chain seq x y z
N VAL A 1 48.61 33.13 -26.66
CA VAL A 1 47.95 34.02 -25.66
C VAL A 1 46.80 33.22 -25.06
N VAL A 2 46.86 32.83 -23.78
CA VAL A 2 45.83 32.00 -23.12
C VAL A 2 45.17 32.87 -22.03
N PRO A 3 43.84 32.99 -21.96
CA PRO A 3 43.21 33.84 -20.96
C PRO A 3 43.23 33.18 -19.57
N LYS A 4 43.68 33.95 -18.56
CA LYS A 4 43.67 33.56 -17.15
C LYS A 4 42.23 33.53 -16.63
N LEU A 5 41.75 32.35 -16.20
CA LEU A 5 40.50 32.24 -15.45
C LEU A 5 40.65 32.86 -14.05
N VAL A 6 39.88 33.92 -13.81
CA VAL A 6 39.72 34.58 -12.50
C VAL A 6 38.93 33.64 -11.58
N ARG A 7 39.60 33.05 -10.58
CA ARG A 7 38.94 32.27 -9.52
C ARG A 7 38.24 33.23 -8.55
N ARG A 8 36.92 33.41 -8.72
CA ARG A 8 36.08 34.04 -7.69
C ARG A 8 36.02 33.11 -6.47
N GLY A 9 36.47 33.62 -5.32
CA GLY A 9 36.45 32.90 -4.05
C GLY A 9 35.03 32.51 -3.64
N ILE A 10 34.74 31.21 -3.61
CA ILE A 10 33.54 30.65 -3.00
C ILE A 10 33.83 30.62 -1.50
N LYS A 11 33.19 31.50 -0.72
CA LYS A 11 33.19 31.39 0.73
C LYS A 11 32.42 30.12 1.09
N GLU A 12 33.12 29.09 1.54
CA GLU A 12 32.51 27.88 2.10
C GLU A 12 31.67 28.26 3.32
N LYS A 13 30.35 28.38 3.13
CA LYS A 13 29.43 28.34 4.25
C LYS A 13 29.48 26.92 4.80
N LYS A 14 30.14 26.74 5.96
CA LYS A 14 30.00 25.51 6.77
C LYS A 14 28.52 25.34 7.12
N ILE A 15 27.84 24.50 6.36
CA ILE A 15 26.49 24.05 6.68
C ILE A 15 26.68 23.04 7.82
N PRO A 16 26.15 23.26 9.03
CA PRO A 16 26.19 22.24 10.06
C PRO A 16 25.38 21.05 9.56
N PHE A 17 26.07 19.94 9.24
CA PHE A 17 25.43 18.66 8.99
C PHE A 17 24.93 18.15 10.35
N THR A 18 23.75 18.58 10.75
CA THR A 18 23.09 18.07 11.94
C THR A 18 22.62 16.65 11.65
N ASN A 19 22.91 15.71 12.56
CA ASN A 19 22.56 14.28 12.49
C ASN A 19 21.04 13.98 12.51
N SER A 20 20.21 14.95 12.14
CA SER A 20 18.75 14.88 12.09
C SER A 20 18.22 13.95 10.98
N THR A 21 19.09 13.45 10.10
CA THR A 21 18.71 12.54 9.02
C THR A 21 18.28 11.18 9.56
N SER A 22 18.88 10.68 10.65
CA SER A 22 18.52 9.35 11.19
C SER A 22 17.07 9.32 11.71
N THR A 23 16.64 10.35 12.42
CA THR A 23 15.28 10.43 12.98
C THR A 23 14.21 10.59 11.92
N SER A 24 14.49 11.34 10.84
CA SER A 24 13.56 11.46 9.71
C SER A 24 13.49 10.17 8.89
N ILE A 25 14.63 9.51 8.65
CA ILE A 25 14.66 8.23 7.92
C ILE A 25 13.97 7.14 8.74
N ASP A 26 14.17 7.06 10.06
CA ASP A 26 13.51 6.06 10.91
C ASP A 26 12.00 6.27 11.01
N LYS A 27 11.54 7.53 10.99
CA LYS A 27 10.11 7.86 11.01
C LYS A 27 9.46 7.50 9.67
N VAL A 28 10.12 7.81 8.56
CA VAL A 28 9.68 7.44 7.21
C VAL A 28 9.75 5.91 7.03
N ALA A 29 10.79 5.25 7.50
CA ALA A 29 10.93 3.80 7.47
C ALA A 29 9.87 3.10 8.33
N ARG A 30 9.46 3.71 9.46
CA ARG A 30 8.28 3.25 10.21
C ARG A 30 6.99 3.44 9.43
N THR A 31 6.78 4.57 8.77
CA THR A 31 5.61 4.80 7.90
C THR A 31 5.56 3.82 6.73
N ILE A 32 6.72 3.53 6.11
CA ILE A 32 6.85 2.52 5.06
C ILE A 32 6.60 1.11 5.61
N ARG A 33 7.12 0.78 6.81
CA ARG A 33 6.83 -0.50 7.51
C ARG A 33 5.41 -0.62 8.01
N SER A 34 4.66 0.47 8.14
CA SER A 34 3.24 0.46 8.57
C SER A 34 2.26 0.45 7.39
N GLY A 35 2.76 0.28 6.16
CA GLY A 35 1.93 0.36 4.96
C GLY A 35 1.78 1.82 4.58
N ASP A 36 2.41 2.17 3.46
CA ASP A 36 2.50 3.53 2.92
C ASP A 36 1.12 4.20 2.91
N THR A 37 0.87 5.11 3.87
CA THR A 37 -0.46 5.66 4.20
C THR A 37 -1.22 6.29 3.01
N LEU A 38 -0.51 6.62 1.94
CA LEU A 38 -1.08 7.13 0.69
C LEU A 38 -1.49 6.01 -0.29
N LEU A 39 -0.77 4.89 -0.28
CA LEU A 39 -1.06 3.72 -1.11
C LEU A 39 -2.10 2.81 -0.46
N THR A 40 -2.21 2.79 0.87
CA THR A 40 -3.16 1.94 1.61
C THR A 40 -4.62 2.17 1.18
N PRO A 41 -5.12 3.41 1.01
CA PRO A 41 -6.49 3.64 0.54
C PRO A 41 -6.72 3.19 -0.90
N ALA A 42 -5.74 3.43 -1.79
CA ALA A 42 -5.82 3.01 -3.18
C ALA A 42 -5.78 1.48 -3.33
N ALA A 43 -4.89 0.81 -2.59
CA ALA A 43 -4.80 -0.64 -2.51
C ALA A 43 -6.07 -1.26 -1.90
N SER A 44 -6.65 -0.63 -0.88
CA SER A 44 -7.94 -1.04 -0.31
C SER A 44 -9.08 -0.89 -1.32
N GLY A 45 -9.10 0.22 -2.06
CA GLY A 45 -10.04 0.41 -3.17
C GLY A 45 -9.90 -0.68 -4.24
N ALA A 46 -8.67 -0.96 -4.68
CA ALA A 46 -8.39 -1.98 -5.67
C ALA A 46 -8.84 -3.38 -5.21
N TYR A 47 -8.56 -3.74 -3.95
CA TYR A 47 -9.05 -4.99 -3.35
C TYR A 47 -10.58 -5.07 -3.37
N LYS A 48 -11.27 -3.99 -2.97
CA LYS A 48 -12.73 -3.97 -2.94
C LYS A 48 -13.34 -4.06 -4.33
N SER A 49 -12.79 -3.35 -5.30
CA SER A 49 -13.21 -3.42 -6.69
C SER A 49 -12.98 -4.79 -7.31
N PHE A 50 -11.86 -5.45 -6.98
CA PHE A 50 -11.57 -6.81 -7.42
C PHE A 50 -12.65 -7.78 -6.92
N LEU A 51 -12.95 -7.78 -5.61
CA LEU A 51 -13.98 -8.65 -5.04
C LEU A 51 -15.35 -8.40 -5.68
N ALA A 52 -15.78 -7.15 -5.75
CA ALA A 52 -17.09 -6.81 -6.30
C ALA A 52 -17.22 -7.30 -7.76
N PHE A 53 -16.22 -7.04 -8.60
CA PHE A 53 -16.23 -7.40 -10.01
C PHE A 53 -16.36 -8.92 -10.24
N TYR A 54 -15.53 -9.72 -9.58
CA TYR A 54 -15.52 -11.16 -9.81
C TYR A 54 -16.70 -11.87 -9.14
N LEU A 55 -17.17 -11.38 -7.99
CA LEU A 55 -18.31 -11.96 -7.29
C LEU A 55 -19.64 -11.66 -7.99
N GLU A 56 -19.78 -10.50 -8.62
CA GLU A 56 -20.97 -10.19 -9.44
C GLU A 56 -21.03 -11.04 -10.72
N ARG A 57 -19.90 -11.56 -11.18
CA ARG A 57 -19.77 -12.35 -12.42
C ARG A 57 -19.35 -13.80 -12.16
N ILE A 58 -19.55 -14.27 -10.94
CA ILE A 58 -19.09 -15.59 -10.52
C ILE A 58 -19.65 -16.71 -11.40
N ASP A 59 -20.91 -16.58 -11.81
CA ASP A 59 -21.60 -17.54 -12.69
C ASP A 59 -21.08 -17.48 -14.13
N GLU A 60 -20.62 -16.30 -14.60
CA GLU A 60 -20.04 -16.13 -15.94
C GLU A 60 -18.66 -16.80 -16.05
N PHE A 61 -17.90 -16.79 -14.95
CA PHE A 61 -16.56 -17.36 -14.90
C PHE A 61 -16.53 -18.82 -14.42
N GLY A 62 -17.63 -19.33 -13.88
CA GLY A 62 -17.71 -20.68 -13.31
C GLY A 62 -16.72 -20.90 -12.16
N LEU A 63 -16.48 -19.84 -11.36
CA LEU A 63 -15.53 -19.85 -10.25
C LEU A 63 -16.24 -20.13 -8.92
N TYR A 64 -15.50 -20.63 -7.94
CA TYR A 64 -15.98 -20.69 -6.57
C TYR A 64 -15.71 -19.36 -5.84
N ARG A 65 -16.57 -19.06 -4.87
CA ARG A 65 -16.54 -17.77 -4.17
C ARG A 65 -15.29 -17.69 -3.28
N GLU A 66 -14.94 -18.82 -2.68
CA GLU A 66 -13.77 -19.03 -1.86
C GLU A 66 -12.48 -18.73 -2.65
N ASP A 67 -12.39 -19.24 -3.87
CA ASP A 67 -11.22 -19.01 -4.75
C ASP A 67 -11.04 -17.52 -5.09
N ILE A 68 -12.14 -16.79 -5.30
CA ILE A 68 -12.12 -15.35 -5.57
C ILE A 68 -11.63 -14.59 -4.34
N VAL A 69 -12.08 -14.97 -3.14
CA VAL A 69 -11.64 -14.36 -1.89
C VAL A 69 -10.15 -14.65 -1.64
N ASP A 70 -9.70 -15.87 -1.88
CA ASP A 70 -8.29 -16.25 -1.73
C ASP A 70 -7.38 -15.52 -2.73
N ALA A 71 -7.84 -15.35 -3.97
CA ALA A 71 -7.15 -14.56 -4.98
C ALA A 71 -7.07 -13.08 -4.56
N ALA A 72 -8.17 -12.50 -4.06
CA ALA A 72 -8.21 -11.12 -3.57
C ALA A 72 -7.27 -10.92 -2.36
N ASN A 73 -7.25 -11.88 -1.43
CA ASN A 73 -6.35 -11.87 -0.28
C ASN A 73 -4.88 -11.93 -0.71
N SER A 74 -4.56 -12.79 -1.67
CA SER A 74 -3.22 -12.88 -2.27
C SER A 74 -2.83 -11.57 -2.97
N PHE A 75 -3.76 -10.97 -3.70
CA PHE A 75 -3.59 -9.66 -4.34
C PHE A 75 -3.30 -8.57 -3.31
N SER A 76 -4.04 -8.53 -2.19
CA SER A 76 -3.81 -7.54 -1.11
C SER A 76 -2.36 -7.56 -0.59
N LYS A 77 -1.81 -8.77 -0.40
CA LYS A 77 -0.42 -8.96 0.03
C LYS A 77 0.56 -8.51 -1.04
N ALA A 78 0.28 -8.83 -2.30
CA ALA A 78 1.13 -8.44 -3.44
C ALA A 78 1.20 -6.93 -3.64
N VAL A 79 0.12 -6.19 -3.35
CA VAL A 79 0.10 -4.72 -3.40
C VAL A 79 0.64 -4.05 -2.12
N GLY A 80 1.18 -4.85 -1.19
CA GLY A 80 1.86 -4.35 0.01
C GLY A 80 0.97 -4.13 1.23
N LEU A 81 -0.27 -4.62 1.22
CA LEU A 81 -1.11 -4.60 2.43
C LEU A 81 -0.67 -5.72 3.39
N ILE A 82 -0.45 -5.34 4.65
CA ILE A 82 -0.05 -6.28 5.72
C ILE A 82 -1.20 -7.26 6.02
N ARG A 83 -2.44 -6.78 5.94
CA ARG A 83 -3.66 -7.57 6.12
C ARG A 83 -4.69 -7.19 5.04
N PRO A 84 -5.58 -8.12 4.66
CA PRO A 84 -6.73 -7.79 3.84
C PRO A 84 -7.51 -6.63 4.48
N PRO A 85 -7.93 -5.63 3.69
CA PRO A 85 -8.68 -4.51 4.24
C PRO A 85 -10.08 -4.93 4.64
N GLU A 86 -10.60 -4.30 5.70
CA GLU A 86 -11.98 -4.51 6.14
C GLU A 86 -12.97 -4.17 5.02
N PHE A 87 -13.96 -5.04 4.90
CA PHE A 87 -15.02 -4.94 3.92
C PHE A 87 -16.31 -4.56 4.63
N ASP A 88 -17.10 -3.69 3.99
CA ASP A 88 -18.37 -3.27 4.57
C ASP A 88 -19.27 -4.50 4.79
N PRO A 89 -19.77 -4.75 6.01
CA PRO A 89 -20.50 -5.97 6.34
C PRO A 89 -21.80 -6.10 5.54
N THR A 90 -22.44 -4.99 5.19
CA THR A 90 -23.66 -4.96 4.38
C THR A 90 -23.36 -5.40 2.95
N ILE A 91 -22.27 -4.90 2.37
CA ILE A 91 -21.83 -5.28 1.03
C ILE A 91 -21.33 -6.73 1.04
N ALA A 92 -20.60 -7.15 2.07
CA ALA A 92 -20.12 -8.53 2.22
C ALA A 92 -21.28 -9.53 2.32
N LEU A 93 -22.35 -9.19 3.04
CA LEU A 93 -23.58 -10.00 3.11
C LEU A 93 -24.23 -10.11 1.73
N ARG A 94 -24.36 -8.99 1.01
CA ARG A 94 -24.93 -8.96 -0.35
C ARG A 94 -24.11 -9.80 -1.34
N LEU A 95 -22.80 -9.83 -1.20
CA LEU A 95 -21.87 -10.59 -2.05
C LEU A 95 -21.69 -12.05 -1.58
N GLY A 96 -22.28 -12.44 -0.44
CA GLY A 96 -22.19 -13.79 0.12
C GLY A 96 -20.84 -14.14 0.73
N ILE A 97 -20.01 -13.15 1.08
CA ILE A 97 -18.64 -13.33 1.59
C ILE A 97 -18.48 -12.90 3.07
N ALA A 98 -19.57 -12.60 3.77
CA ALA A 98 -19.55 -12.05 5.13
C ALA A 98 -18.70 -12.89 6.11
N ASP A 99 -18.78 -14.21 6.01
CA ASP A 99 -18.03 -15.12 6.88
C ASP A 99 -16.58 -15.33 6.43
N MET A 100 -16.26 -15.03 5.18
CA MET A 100 -14.94 -15.26 4.58
C MET A 100 -14.00 -14.06 4.80
N VAL A 101 -14.55 -12.84 4.76
CA VAL A 101 -13.74 -11.61 4.92
C VAL A 101 -13.50 -11.24 6.38
N ARG A 102 -14.27 -11.82 7.31
CA ARG A 102 -14.08 -11.66 8.77
C ARG A 102 -12.86 -12.40 9.33
N LEU A 103 -12.30 -13.36 8.61
CA LEU A 103 -11.18 -14.20 9.07
C LEU A 103 -9.81 -13.50 9.05
N GLY A 104 -9.76 -12.21 8.71
CA GLY A 104 -8.55 -11.37 8.89
C GLY A 104 -8.21 -11.08 10.36
N GLU A 105 -9.11 -11.41 11.30
CA GLU A 105 -8.84 -11.44 12.73
C GLU A 105 -8.48 -12.87 13.17
N GLU A 106 -7.18 -13.19 13.14
CA GLU A 106 -6.64 -14.32 13.88
C GLU A 106 -7.04 -14.19 15.37
N LYS A 107 -7.69 -15.23 15.90
CA LYS A 107 -7.81 -15.49 17.34
C LYS A 107 -6.50 -16.05 17.89
#